data_AF-A0A3D5GKH3-F1
#
_entry.id   AF-A0A3D5GKH3-F1
#
_cell.length_a   1.000
_cell.length_b   1.000
_cell.length_c   1.000
_cell.angle_alpha   90.00
_cell.angle_beta   90.00
_cell.angle_gamma   90.00
#
_symmetry.space_group_name_H-M   'P 1'
#
loop_
_entity.id
_entity.type
_entity.pdbx_description
1 polymer ?
#
loop_
_entity_poly.entity_id
_entity_poly.type
_entity_poly.pdbx_seq_one_letter_code
_entity_poly.pdbx_strand_id
1 'polypeptide(L)'
;MAESPSGLVDVAETIRRRLCLVLDIDDLVLARRTADELAPWFSTVKIGLELFTAAGPEAVAVFVDRGFDVFCDLKLHDIPHTVGAAARVIGASGARWATVHTSGGSTMLQAAVEGMAEGADRVGAEPPGILGVTVLTSETVAGRHVLEERCALAADSGCEGIVCAAPDLHVTEAWADRLVR
;
A
#
# COMPACT_ATOMS: atom_id res chain seq x y z
N MET A 1 -23.55 10.12 -38.41
CA MET A 1 -22.68 10.58 -37.32
C MET A 1 -23.11 9.83 -36.08
N ALA A 2 -22.41 8.74 -35.77
CA ALA A 2 -22.70 7.97 -34.56
C ALA A 2 -22.15 8.76 -33.37
N GLU A 3 -23.02 9.08 -32.42
CA GLU A 3 -22.62 9.66 -31.15
C GLU A 3 -21.68 8.67 -30.44
N SER A 4 -20.49 9.14 -30.10
CA SER A 4 -19.56 8.44 -29.22
C SER A 4 -20.25 8.24 -27.87
N PRO A 5 -20.26 7.02 -27.28
CA PRO A 5 -20.80 6.80 -25.95
C PRO A 5 -19.79 7.29 -24.91
N SER A 6 -19.45 8.57 -24.91
CA SER A 6 -18.62 9.17 -23.85
C SER A 6 -19.51 9.78 -22.78
N GLY A 7 -20.31 8.92 -22.14
CA GLY A 7 -20.92 9.20 -20.84
C GLY A 7 -19.93 8.89 -19.71
N LEU A 8 -18.67 9.33 -19.85
CA LEU A 8 -17.66 9.15 -18.82
C LEU A 8 -18.13 9.91 -17.58
N VAL A 9 -18.41 9.18 -16.52
CA VAL A 9 -18.71 9.74 -15.21
C VAL A 9 -17.47 10.53 -14.80
N ASP A 10 -17.60 11.85 -14.70
CA ASP A 10 -16.57 12.71 -14.12
C ASP A 10 -16.57 12.48 -12.59
N VAL A 11 -15.89 11.42 -12.16
CA VAL A 11 -15.74 11.11 -10.74
C VAL A 11 -14.77 12.12 -10.17
N ALA A 12 -15.24 12.91 -9.20
CA ALA A 12 -14.41 13.90 -8.54
C ALA A 12 -13.07 13.29 -8.09
N GLU A 13 -11.98 13.97 -8.41
CA GLU A 13 -10.62 13.52 -8.09
C GLU A 13 -10.44 13.18 -6.59
N THR A 14 -11.14 13.91 -5.72
CA THR A 14 -11.17 13.66 -4.28
C THR A 14 -11.73 12.28 -3.90
N ILE A 15 -12.64 11.73 -4.70
CA ILE A 15 -13.18 10.37 -4.54
C ILE A 15 -12.21 9.36 -5.13
N ARG A 16 -11.69 9.61 -6.33
CA ARG A 16 -10.73 8.71 -7.00
C ARG A 16 -9.51 8.40 -6.12
N ARG A 17 -8.98 9.41 -5.43
CA ARG A 17 -7.87 9.31 -4.47
C ARG A 17 -8.17 8.54 -3.19
N ARG A 18 -9.44 8.29 -2.89
CA ARG A 18 -9.87 7.52 -1.72
C ARG A 18 -10.23 6.08 -2.07
N LEU A 19 -10.14 5.71 -3.33
CA LEU A 19 -10.46 4.38 -3.83
C LEU A 19 -9.20 3.71 -4.36
N CYS A 20 -9.02 2.44 -3.97
CA CYS A 20 -7.90 1.62 -4.41
C CYS A 20 -8.44 0.39 -5.16
N LEU A 21 -7.96 0.19 -6.40
CA LEU A 21 -8.34 -0.94 -7.23
C LEU A 21 -7.49 -2.17 -6.89
N VAL A 22 -8.12 -3.24 -6.43
CA VAL A 22 -7.43 -4.49 -6.10
C VAL A 22 -7.19 -5.32 -7.35
N LEU A 23 -5.91 -5.58 -7.67
CA LEU A 23 -5.48 -6.41 -8.80
C LEU A 23 -4.98 -7.77 -8.30
N ASP A 24 -5.89 -8.55 -7.71
CA ASP A 24 -5.63 -9.94 -7.33
C ASP A 24 -5.81 -10.83 -8.59
N ILE A 25 -4.84 -10.73 -9.50
CA ILE A 25 -4.77 -11.39 -10.81
C ILE A 25 -3.31 -11.77 -11.05
N ASP A 26 -3.01 -12.98 -11.52
CA ASP A 26 -1.65 -13.47 -11.76
C ASP A 26 -1.07 -13.10 -13.15
N ASP A 27 -1.90 -12.57 -14.05
CA ASP A 27 -1.51 -12.12 -15.39
C ASP A 27 -1.35 -10.59 -15.47
N LEU A 28 -0.12 -10.12 -15.67
CA LEU A 28 0.22 -8.70 -15.78
C LEU A 28 -0.47 -8.00 -16.97
N VAL A 29 -0.69 -8.69 -18.09
CA VAL A 29 -1.37 -8.13 -19.26
C VAL A 29 -2.85 -7.92 -18.96
N LEU A 30 -3.50 -8.87 -18.30
CA LEU A 30 -4.89 -8.75 -17.86
C LEU A 30 -5.03 -7.65 -16.80
N ALA A 31 -4.17 -7.66 -15.77
CA ALA A 31 -4.18 -6.63 -14.72
C ALA A 31 -4.04 -5.21 -15.30
N ARG A 32 -3.16 -5.04 -16.29
CA ARG A 32 -2.98 -3.78 -17.02
C ARG A 32 -4.24 -3.35 -17.76
N ARG A 33 -4.89 -4.26 -18.49
CA ARG A 33 -6.14 -3.96 -19.20
C ARG A 33 -7.25 -3.55 -18.24
N THR A 34 -7.39 -4.26 -17.13
CA THR A 34 -8.37 -3.95 -16.08
C THR A 34 -8.14 -2.56 -15.48
N ALA A 35 -6.88 -2.22 -15.17
CA ALA A 35 -6.54 -0.89 -14.66
C ALA A 35 -6.81 0.22 -15.69
N ASP A 36 -6.44 0.01 -16.96
CA ASP A 36 -6.69 0.97 -18.05
C ASP A 36 -8.20 1.22 -18.23
N GLU A 37 -9.03 0.16 -18.15
CA GLU A 37 -10.50 0.26 -18.22
C GLU A 37 -11.09 1.04 -17.03
N LEU A 38 -10.57 0.80 -15.82
CA LEU A 38 -11.10 1.36 -14.58
C LEU A 38 -10.42 2.68 -14.14
N ALA A 39 -9.45 3.18 -14.90
CA ALA A 39 -8.72 4.41 -14.60
C ALA A 39 -9.61 5.65 -14.32
N PRO A 40 -10.80 5.83 -14.94
CA PRO A 40 -11.68 6.95 -14.59
C PRO A 40 -12.16 6.97 -13.13
N TRP A 41 -12.16 5.84 -12.42
CA TRP A 41 -12.70 5.72 -11.06
C TRP A 41 -11.63 5.60 -9.97
N PHE A 42 -10.41 5.17 -10.31
CA PHE A 42 -9.35 4.88 -9.35
C PHE A 42 -8.06 5.63 -9.72
N SER A 43 -7.38 6.20 -8.72
CA SER A 43 -6.02 6.73 -8.89
C SER A 43 -4.96 5.82 -8.29
N THR A 44 -5.36 4.80 -7.53
CA THR A 44 -4.47 3.88 -6.84
C THR A 44 -4.79 2.43 -7.22
N VAL A 45 -3.75 1.62 -7.42
CA VAL A 45 -3.87 0.17 -7.60
C VAL A 45 -3.19 -0.55 -6.43
N LYS A 46 -3.78 -1.66 -5.97
CA LYS A 46 -3.18 -2.56 -4.98
C LYS A 46 -2.62 -3.79 -5.69
N ILE A 47 -1.33 -4.02 -5.53
CA ILE A 47 -0.64 -5.23 -5.98
C ILE A 47 -0.45 -6.13 -4.76
N GLY A 48 -1.14 -7.27 -4.76
CA GLY A 48 -1.01 -8.29 -3.73
C GLY A 48 0.12 -9.29 -4.02
N LEU A 49 0.24 -10.29 -3.15
CA LEU A 49 1.23 -11.36 -3.29
C LEU A 49 1.12 -12.12 -4.61
N GLU A 50 -0.09 -12.31 -5.15
CA GLU A 50 -0.32 -13.06 -6.40
C GLU A 50 0.41 -12.40 -7.59
N LEU A 51 0.03 -11.17 -7.94
CA LEU A 51 0.63 -10.45 -9.05
C LEU A 51 2.12 -10.14 -8.82
N PHE A 52 2.50 -9.77 -7.60
CA PHE A 52 3.91 -9.50 -7.29
C PHE A 52 4.77 -10.76 -7.38
N THR A 53 4.24 -11.94 -7.04
CA THR A 53 4.99 -13.20 -7.17
C THR A 53 5.11 -13.62 -8.63
N ALA A 54 4.07 -13.37 -9.43
CA ALA A 54 4.06 -13.72 -10.86
C ALA A 54 5.02 -12.84 -11.69
N ALA A 55 5.07 -11.54 -11.42
CA ALA A 55 5.77 -10.56 -12.27
C ALA A 55 6.86 -9.75 -11.54
N GLY A 56 6.98 -9.86 -10.22
CA GLY A 56 7.99 -9.14 -9.43
C GLY A 56 7.83 -7.61 -9.48
N PRO A 57 8.92 -6.85 -9.33
CA PRO A 57 8.91 -5.38 -9.37
C PRO A 57 8.38 -4.78 -10.67
N GLU A 58 8.39 -5.52 -11.78
CA GLU A 58 7.80 -5.05 -13.05
C GLU A 58 6.30 -4.78 -12.90
N ALA A 59 5.62 -5.55 -12.04
CA ALA A 59 4.21 -5.30 -11.71
C ALA A 59 3.99 -3.89 -11.19
N VAL A 60 4.93 -3.31 -10.43
CA VAL A 60 4.83 -1.96 -9.90
C VAL A 60 5.10 -0.92 -10.99
N ALA A 61 6.25 -1.04 -11.67
CA ALA A 61 6.72 -0.05 -12.64
C ALA A 61 5.69 0.22 -13.75
N VAL A 62 5.01 -0.83 -14.23
CA VAL A 62 4.00 -0.74 -15.30
C VAL A 62 2.82 0.17 -14.92
N PHE A 63 2.40 0.22 -13.65
CA PHE A 63 1.30 1.08 -13.21
C PHE A 63 1.78 2.46 -12.79
N VAL A 64 3.00 2.58 -12.25
CA VAL A 64 3.63 3.89 -12.01
C VAL A 64 3.76 4.67 -13.32
N ASP A 65 4.23 4.03 -14.40
CA ASP A 65 4.33 4.63 -15.74
C ASP A 65 2.98 5.09 -16.32
N ARG A 66 1.88 4.56 -15.79
CA ARG A 66 0.50 4.94 -16.16
C ARG A 66 -0.08 6.04 -15.29
N GLY A 67 0.66 6.51 -14.30
CA GLY A 67 0.25 7.57 -13.37
C GLY A 67 -0.63 7.08 -12.23
N PHE A 68 -0.62 5.78 -11.91
CA PHE A 68 -1.25 5.29 -10.69
C PHE A 68 -0.30 5.40 -9.50
N ASP A 69 -0.84 5.72 -8.33
CA ASP A 69 -0.20 5.36 -7.07
C ASP A 69 -0.25 3.83 -6.92
N VAL A 70 0.89 3.21 -6.60
CA VAL A 70 0.94 1.75 -6.39
C VAL A 70 1.05 1.44 -4.90
N PHE A 71 0.08 0.68 -4.40
CA PHE A 71 0.07 0.10 -3.07
C PHE A 71 0.50 -1.38 -3.12
N CYS A 72 1.72 -1.68 -2.69
CA CYS A 72 2.25 -3.03 -2.54
C CYS A 72 1.76 -3.70 -1.24
N ASP A 73 0.72 -4.51 -1.32
CA ASP A 73 0.14 -5.22 -0.18
C ASP A 73 0.80 -6.58 0.06
N LEU A 74 2.09 -6.56 0.41
CA LEU A 74 2.94 -7.75 0.56
C LEU A 74 3.10 -8.22 2.01
N LYS A 75 2.70 -7.39 2.98
CA LYS A 75 2.69 -7.71 4.42
C LYS A 75 4.03 -8.27 4.89
N LEU A 76 5.12 -7.57 4.61
CA LEU A 76 6.47 -8.03 4.94
C LEU A 76 6.59 -8.34 6.44
N HIS A 77 7.22 -9.47 6.76
CA HIS A 77 7.40 -9.92 8.14
C HIS A 77 8.55 -10.93 8.23
N ASP A 78 9.72 -10.47 8.67
CA ASP A 78 10.95 -11.24 8.84
C ASP A 78 11.89 -10.47 9.78
N ILE A 79 13.15 -10.86 9.91
CA ILE A 79 14.15 -10.08 10.63
C ILE A 79 14.36 -8.69 9.98
N PRO A 80 14.74 -7.65 10.76
CA PRO A 80 14.83 -6.28 10.27
C PRO A 80 15.65 -6.09 8.99
N HIS A 81 16.80 -6.77 8.90
CA HIS A 81 17.68 -6.67 7.72
C HIS A 81 16.99 -7.16 6.44
N THR A 82 16.26 -8.27 6.52
CA THR A 82 15.55 -8.86 5.37
C THR A 82 14.39 -7.95 4.94
N VAL A 83 13.60 -7.45 5.90
CA VAL A 83 12.48 -6.55 5.62
C VAL A 83 12.97 -5.23 5.03
N GLY A 84 14.02 -4.63 5.57
CA GLY A 84 14.59 -3.40 5.03
C GLY A 84 15.14 -3.59 3.60
N ALA A 85 15.77 -4.74 3.32
CA ALA A 85 16.24 -5.05 1.96
C ALA A 85 15.07 -5.22 0.96
N ALA A 86 14.00 -5.92 1.36
CA ALA A 86 12.80 -6.07 0.54
C ALA A 86 12.10 -4.73 0.30
N ALA A 87 11.92 -3.93 1.35
CA ALA A 87 11.33 -2.60 1.28
C ALA A 87 12.11 -1.67 0.34
N ARG A 88 13.45 -1.77 0.33
CA ARG A 88 14.30 -1.03 -0.61
C ARG A 88 14.05 -1.39 -2.07
N VAL A 89 13.88 -2.67 -2.39
CA VAL A 89 13.56 -3.10 -3.76
C VAL A 89 12.19 -2.56 -4.17
N ILE A 90 11.21 -2.58 -3.26
CA ILE A 90 9.88 -2.03 -3.51
C ILE A 90 9.93 -0.51 -3.72
N GLY A 91 10.65 0.23 -2.87
CA GLY A 91 10.82 1.68 -3.03
C GLY A 91 11.48 2.04 -4.36
N ALA A 92 12.51 1.29 -4.78
CA ALA A 92 13.19 1.49 -6.07
C ALA A 92 12.31 1.20 -7.30
N SER A 93 11.19 0.50 -7.13
CA SER A 93 10.20 0.26 -8.20
C SER A 93 9.19 1.41 -8.35
N GLY A 94 9.24 2.43 -7.49
CA GLY A 94 8.34 3.59 -7.52
C GLY A 94 7.01 3.37 -6.78
N ALA A 95 6.89 2.33 -5.95
CA ALA A 95 5.69 2.11 -5.17
C ALA A 95 5.43 3.28 -4.20
N ARG A 96 4.17 3.74 -4.13
CA ARG A 96 3.75 4.78 -3.19
C ARG A 96 3.64 4.24 -1.76
N TRP A 97 3.06 3.05 -1.61
CA TRP A 97 2.92 2.40 -0.30
C TRP A 97 3.36 0.94 -0.31
N ALA A 98 3.84 0.44 0.84
CA ALA A 98 4.00 -1.00 1.07
C ALA A 98 3.53 -1.41 2.48
N THR A 99 3.02 -2.64 2.63
CA THR A 99 2.60 -3.17 3.94
C THR A 99 3.67 -3.96 4.68
N VAL A 100 3.71 -3.79 5.99
CA VAL A 100 4.57 -4.52 6.92
C VAL A 100 3.76 -4.92 8.16
N HIS A 101 3.95 -6.13 8.68
CA HIS A 101 3.26 -6.56 9.90
C HIS A 101 3.82 -5.86 11.14
N THR A 102 2.98 -5.15 11.87
CA THR A 102 3.37 -4.51 13.14
C THR A 102 3.81 -5.52 14.21
N SER A 103 3.43 -6.80 14.07
CA SER A 103 3.87 -7.88 14.94
C SER A 103 5.38 -8.13 14.95
N GLY A 104 6.12 -7.69 13.94
CA GLY A 104 7.57 -7.87 13.90
C GLY A 104 8.38 -6.85 14.70
N GLY A 105 7.73 -5.89 15.37
CA GLY A 105 8.39 -4.97 16.31
C GLY A 105 9.00 -3.72 15.67
N SER A 106 9.38 -2.77 16.52
CA SER A 106 9.81 -1.42 16.10
C SER A 106 11.04 -1.44 15.19
N THR A 107 12.06 -2.24 15.51
CA THR A 107 13.29 -2.31 14.72
C THR A 107 13.02 -2.80 13.29
N MET A 108 12.08 -3.73 13.11
CA MET A 108 11.70 -4.23 11.79
C MET A 108 10.93 -3.16 11.01
N LEU A 109 10.00 -2.46 11.65
CA LEU A 109 9.23 -1.38 11.04
C LEU A 109 10.12 -0.21 10.60
N GLN A 110 11.05 0.21 11.47
CA GLN A 110 12.03 1.26 11.17
C GLN A 110 12.91 0.87 9.98
N ALA A 111 13.42 -0.37 9.95
CA ALA A 111 14.20 -0.86 8.82
C ALA A 111 13.39 -0.87 7.51
N ALA A 112 12.08 -1.14 7.57
CA ALA A 112 11.21 -1.07 6.40
C ALA A 112 11.03 0.37 5.90
N VAL A 113 10.78 1.32 6.81
CA VAL A 113 10.62 2.75 6.50
C VAL A 113 11.90 3.29 5.85
N GLU A 114 13.04 3.05 6.48
CA GLU A 114 14.36 3.48 5.98
C GLU A 114 14.68 2.81 4.63
N GLY A 115 14.44 1.50 4.51
CA GLY A 115 14.69 0.76 3.28
C GLY A 115 13.85 1.30 2.13
N MET A 116 12.54 1.51 2.33
CA MET A 116 11.64 2.01 1.29
C MET A 116 12.03 3.42 0.83
N ALA A 117 12.34 4.32 1.75
CA ALA A 117 12.82 5.66 1.43
C ALA A 117 14.15 5.61 0.65
N GLU A 118 15.12 4.83 1.11
CA GLU A 118 16.41 4.64 0.42
C GLU A 118 16.21 4.11 -1.01
N GLY A 119 15.26 3.20 -1.21
CA GLY A 119 14.91 2.67 -2.53
C GLY A 119 14.37 3.75 -3.47
N ALA A 120 13.39 4.51 -3.01
CA ALA A 120 12.75 5.57 -3.81
C ALA A 120 13.73 6.71 -4.15
N ASP A 121 14.55 7.14 -3.19
CA ASP A 121 15.54 8.19 -3.38
C ASP A 121 16.54 7.86 -4.50
N ARG A 122 16.95 6.59 -4.62
CA ARG A 122 17.90 6.13 -5.66
C ARG A 122 17.39 6.32 -7.08
N VAL A 123 16.07 6.33 -7.26
CA VAL A 123 15.41 6.49 -8.57
C VAL A 123 14.72 7.85 -8.71
N GLY A 124 14.83 8.72 -7.70
CA GLY A 124 14.17 10.03 -7.69
C GLY A 124 12.64 9.94 -7.70
N ALA A 125 12.07 8.89 -7.12
CA ALA A 125 10.62 8.75 -6.99
C ALA A 125 10.08 9.67 -5.87
N GLU A 126 8.77 9.90 -5.89
CA GLU A 126 8.07 10.61 -4.81
C GLU A 126 8.25 9.89 -3.45
N PRO A 127 8.19 10.62 -2.32
CA PRO A 127 8.33 10.04 -0.99
C PRO A 127 7.35 8.86 -0.78
N PRO A 128 7.86 7.66 -0.46
CA PRO A 128 7.02 6.49 -0.24
C PRO A 128 6.64 6.31 1.24
N GLY A 129 5.63 5.49 1.50
CA GLY A 129 5.12 5.21 2.84
C GLY A 129 5.03 3.73 3.20
N ILE A 130 5.36 3.39 4.44
CA ILE A 130 5.04 2.07 5.03
C ILE A 130 3.69 2.14 5.74
N LEU A 131 2.83 1.18 5.45
CA LEU A 131 1.55 0.96 6.15
C LEU A 131 1.67 -0.25 7.08
N GLY A 132 1.48 -0.01 8.39
CA GLY A 132 1.50 -1.05 9.41
C GLY A 132 0.23 -1.89 9.39
N VAL A 133 0.32 -3.18 9.08
CA VAL A 133 -0.78 -4.13 9.27
C VAL A 133 -0.91 -4.40 10.76
N THR A 134 -2.05 -4.01 11.34
CA THR A 134 -2.30 -4.09 12.79
C THR A 134 -2.73 -5.49 13.21
N VAL A 135 -4.01 -5.79 13.10
CA VAL A 135 -4.62 -7.10 13.32
C VAL A 135 -5.23 -7.54 12.00
N LEU A 136 -4.97 -8.78 11.57
CA LEU A 136 -5.63 -9.32 10.38
C LEU A 136 -7.13 -9.43 10.62
N THR A 137 -7.95 -9.09 9.64
CA THR A 137 -9.42 -9.21 9.73
C THR A 137 -9.89 -10.66 9.97
N SER A 138 -9.02 -11.64 9.74
CA SER A 138 -9.25 -13.07 10.04
C SER A 138 -8.96 -13.46 11.50
N GLU A 139 -8.31 -12.59 12.29
CA GLU A 139 -7.99 -12.84 13.69
C GLU A 139 -9.12 -12.33 14.59
N THR A 140 -10.00 -13.24 15.02
CA THR A 140 -11.19 -12.94 15.85
C THR A 140 -10.87 -12.49 17.29
N VAL A 141 -9.60 -12.49 17.72
CA VAL A 141 -9.23 -12.56 19.15
C VAL A 141 -8.32 -11.43 19.63
N ALA A 142 -7.82 -10.56 18.75
CA ALA A 142 -7.01 -9.44 19.23
C ALA A 142 -7.92 -8.39 19.89
N GLY A 143 -8.05 -8.45 21.22
CA GLY A 143 -8.80 -7.47 21.99
C GLY A 143 -8.29 -6.05 21.75
N ARG A 144 -9.15 -5.05 21.98
CA ARG A 144 -8.88 -3.61 21.75
C ARG A 144 -7.48 -3.14 22.14
N HIS A 145 -6.97 -3.61 23.28
CA HIS A 145 -5.63 -3.24 23.77
C HIS A 145 -4.50 -3.61 22.79
N VAL A 146 -4.58 -4.79 22.16
CA VAL A 146 -3.58 -5.23 21.18
C VAL A 146 -3.60 -4.33 19.95
N LEU A 147 -4.80 -3.98 19.47
CA LEU A 147 -4.96 -3.06 18.34
C LEU A 147 -4.34 -1.68 18.65
N GLU A 148 -4.63 -1.11 19.82
CA GLU A 148 -4.05 0.17 20.26
C GLU A 148 -2.52 0.11 20.36
N GLU A 149 -1.97 -0.98 20.90
CA GLU A 149 -0.52 -1.22 20.95
C GLU A 149 0.09 -1.29 19.55
N ARG A 150 -0.55 -1.99 18.60
CA ARG A 150 -0.07 -2.05 17.20
C ARG A 150 -0.12 -0.69 16.52
N CYS A 151 -1.16 0.11 16.76
CA CYS A 151 -1.28 1.46 16.22
C CYS A 151 -0.18 2.38 16.77
N ALA A 152 0.08 2.32 18.08
CA ALA A 152 1.17 3.06 18.71
C ALA A 152 2.52 2.67 18.13
N LEU A 153 2.78 1.36 18.00
CA LEU A 153 4.02 0.85 17.45
C LEU A 153 4.27 1.31 16.01
N ALA A 154 3.24 1.30 15.16
CA ALA A 154 3.35 1.81 13.79
C ALA A 154 3.71 3.31 13.76
N ALA A 155 2.98 4.12 14.53
CA ALA A 155 3.22 5.57 14.60
C ALA A 155 4.62 5.90 15.14
N ASP A 156 5.04 5.24 16.23
CA ASP A 156 6.34 5.50 16.87
C ASP A 156 7.53 4.97 16.05
N SER A 157 7.28 4.04 15.13
CA SER A 157 8.29 3.51 14.21
C SER A 157 8.39 4.29 12.90
N GLY A 158 7.56 5.30 12.69
CA GLY A 158 7.58 6.16 11.50
C GLY A 158 6.80 5.63 10.30
N CYS A 159 5.86 4.70 10.49
CA CYS A 159 4.93 4.32 9.42
C CYS A 159 4.05 5.52 9.02
N GLU A 160 3.71 5.65 7.73
CA GLU A 160 2.81 6.69 7.18
C GLU A 160 1.33 6.34 7.45
N GLY A 161 1.05 5.11 7.86
CA GLY A 161 -0.32 4.68 8.07
C GLY A 161 -0.42 3.30 8.68
N ILE A 162 -1.67 2.88 8.84
CA ILE A 162 -2.04 1.55 9.31
C ILE A 162 -3.12 0.97 8.41
N VAL A 163 -3.15 -0.36 8.34
CA VAL A 163 -4.29 -1.11 7.81
C VAL A 163 -5.10 -1.62 9.01
N CYS A 164 -6.40 -1.31 9.04
CA CYS A 164 -7.34 -1.77 10.04
C CYS A 164 -8.69 -2.14 9.41
N ALA A 165 -9.52 -2.89 10.12
CA ALA A 165 -10.87 -3.21 9.66
C ALA A 165 -11.79 -1.99 9.80
N ALA A 166 -12.81 -1.88 8.94
CA ALA A 166 -13.77 -0.78 9.02
C ALA A 166 -14.45 -0.63 10.41
N PRO A 167 -14.83 -1.72 11.13
CA PRO A 167 -15.38 -1.61 12.48
C PRO A 167 -14.41 -1.02 13.51
N ASP A 168 -13.10 -1.14 13.28
CA ASP A 168 -12.06 -0.70 14.20
C ASP A 168 -11.71 0.78 14.06
N LEU A 169 -12.28 1.48 13.07
CA LEU A 169 -11.96 2.88 12.77
C LEU A 169 -12.08 3.79 14.00
N HIS A 170 -13.15 3.64 14.77
CA HIS A 170 -13.38 4.41 16.00
C HIS A 170 -12.30 4.19 17.08
N VAL A 171 -11.61 3.05 17.05
CA VAL A 171 -10.48 2.78 17.96
C VAL A 171 -9.21 3.41 17.41
N THR A 172 -8.98 3.30 16.10
CA THR A 172 -7.70 3.70 15.48
C THR A 172 -7.60 5.19 15.15
N GLU A 173 -8.72 5.93 15.14
CA GLU A 173 -8.80 7.38 14.89
C GLU A 173 -7.82 8.21 15.73
N ALA A 174 -7.53 7.80 16.97
CA ALA A 174 -6.60 8.50 17.86
C ALA A 174 -5.14 8.57 17.34
N TRP A 175 -4.79 7.77 16.32
CA TRP A 175 -3.47 7.78 15.68
C TRP A 175 -3.45 8.47 14.31
N ALA A 176 -4.60 8.89 13.77
CA ALA A 176 -4.68 9.48 12.42
C ALA A 176 -3.72 10.67 12.27
N ASP A 177 -3.73 11.61 13.21
CA ASP A 177 -2.87 12.81 13.19
C ASP A 177 -1.37 12.50 13.36
N ARG A 178 -1.02 11.31 13.86
CA ARG A 178 0.37 10.88 14.09
C ARG A 178 0.95 10.14 12.89
N LEU A 179 0.10 9.62 12.02
CA LEU A 179 0.49 8.73 10.92
C LEU A 179 0.63 9.50 9.60
N VAL A 180 -0.05 10.63 9.41
CA VAL A 180 0.02 11.37 8.14
C VAL A 180 1.31 12.19 8.04
N ARG A 181 2.20 11.83 7.10
CA ARG A 181 3.31 12.67 6.63
C ARG A 181 3.32 12.74 5.11
#